data_AF-A0A9Q8M2M8-F1
#
_entry.id   AF-A0A9Q8M2M8-F1
#
_cell.length_a   1.000
_cell.length_b   1.000
_cell.length_c   1.000
_cell.angle_alpha   90.00
_cell.angle_beta   90.00
_cell.angle_gamma   90.00
#
_symmetry.space_group_name_H-M   'P 1'
#
loop_
_entity.id
_entity.type
_entity.pdbx_description
1 polymer ?
#
loop_
_entity_poly.entity_id
_entity_poly.type
_entity_poly.pdbx_seq_one_letter_code
_entity_poly.pdbx_strand_id
1 'polypeptide(L)'
;MKRKGYISSAVATPENFERGFRGYSANKYGRHDIDRFAENLEQNLAELLRAYATCSYRTSGYEPKEVFKPKHRIVHKSKVRDHVIQWSAMLPVERWLMDTFHHRSPACVPGRGTHFFVRQEMEELRRCSQDEVYYFVQLDVHHY
;
A
#
# COMPACT_ATOMS: atom_id res chain seq x y z
N MET A 1 12.78 20.94 8.65
CA MET A 1 11.79 19.87 8.89
C MET A 1 12.07 19.23 10.24
N LYS A 2 11.11 19.15 11.18
CA LYS A 2 11.33 18.48 12.47
C LYS A 2 11.45 16.97 12.24
N ARG A 3 12.44 16.31 12.84
CA ARG A 3 12.64 14.86 12.74
C ARG A 3 11.38 14.13 13.24
N LYS A 4 10.86 13.23 12.41
CA LYS A 4 9.84 12.25 12.81
C LYS A 4 10.59 11.01 13.32
N GLY A 5 10.30 10.56 14.53
CA GLY A 5 10.99 9.46 15.20
C GLY A 5 10.06 8.69 16.14
N TYR A 6 10.58 7.69 16.85
CA TYR A 6 9.81 6.86 17.78
C TYR A 6 8.59 6.19 17.11
N ILE A 7 8.75 5.75 15.86
CA ILE A 7 7.69 5.12 15.07
C ILE A 7 7.32 3.74 15.63
N SER A 8 8.33 2.97 16.07
CA SER A 8 8.13 1.59 16.50
C SER A 8 7.12 1.47 17.65
N SER A 9 7.10 2.40 18.60
CA SER A 9 6.12 2.41 19.69
C SER A 9 4.69 2.64 19.22
N ALA A 10 4.49 3.36 18.11
CA ALA A 10 3.17 3.52 17.50
C ALA A 10 2.77 2.33 16.62
N VAL A 11 3.76 1.56 16.12
CA VAL A 11 3.50 0.34 15.34
C VAL A 11 3.19 -0.85 16.26
N ALA A 12 3.97 -1.03 17.31
CA ALA A 12 3.98 -2.18 18.20
C ALA A 12 2.86 -2.12 19.27
N THR A 13 1.62 -1.90 18.85
CA THR A 13 0.45 -1.97 19.74
C THR A 13 -0.57 -3.00 19.23
N PRO A 14 -1.30 -3.69 20.12
CA PRO A 14 -2.36 -4.61 19.71
C PRO A 14 -3.39 -3.95 18.78
N GLU A 15 -3.79 -2.72 19.10
CA GLU A 15 -4.80 -1.96 18.35
C GLU A 15 -4.31 -1.63 16.93
N ASN A 16 -3.02 -1.32 16.77
CA ASN A 16 -2.46 -1.03 15.46
C ASN A 16 -2.36 -2.30 14.59
N PHE A 17 -2.04 -3.45 15.18
CA PHE A 17 -2.05 -4.73 14.47
C PHE A 17 -3.46 -5.16 14.05
N GLU A 18 -4.45 -4.90 14.91
CA GLU A 18 -5.86 -5.10 14.56
C GLU A 18 -6.29 -4.19 13.40
N ARG A 19 -5.92 -2.90 13.45
CA ARG A 19 -6.13 -1.96 12.33
C ARG A 19 -5.43 -2.43 11.06
N GLY A 20 -4.22 -3.00 11.18
CA GLY A 20 -3.48 -3.56 10.06
C GLY A 20 -4.24 -4.71 9.39
N PHE A 21 -4.80 -5.64 10.17
CA PHE A 21 -5.64 -6.70 9.64
C PHE A 21 -6.93 -6.19 9.01
N ARG A 22 -7.67 -5.30 9.69
CA ARG A 22 -8.92 -4.72 9.18
C ARG A 22 -8.69 -3.96 7.88
N GLY A 23 -7.62 -3.17 7.81
CA GLY A 23 -7.22 -2.43 6.61
C GLY A 23 -6.87 -3.35 5.44
N TYR A 24 -6.06 -4.38 5.68
CA TYR A 24 -5.74 -5.36 4.64
C TYR A 24 -6.97 -6.15 4.17
N SER A 25 -7.83 -6.60 5.08
CA SER A 25 -8.95 -7.51 4.80
C SER A 25 -10.22 -6.80 4.30
N ALA A 26 -10.28 -5.47 4.36
CA ALA A 26 -11.39 -4.68 3.86
C ALA A 26 -11.77 -5.10 2.42
N ASN A 27 -13.05 -5.44 2.21
CA ASN A 27 -13.62 -5.93 0.95
C ASN A 27 -13.00 -7.24 0.41
N LYS A 28 -12.34 -8.03 1.26
CA LYS A 28 -11.71 -9.30 0.89
C LYS A 28 -12.17 -10.50 1.75
N TYR A 29 -13.13 -10.30 2.65
CA TYR A 29 -13.79 -11.38 3.40
C TYR A 29 -14.40 -12.42 2.45
N GLY A 30 -14.41 -13.70 2.87
CA GLY A 30 -14.83 -14.82 2.02
C GLY A 30 -13.69 -15.40 1.16
N ARG A 31 -12.47 -14.86 1.28
CA ARG A 31 -11.27 -15.50 0.74
C ARG A 31 -10.74 -16.47 1.78
N HIS A 32 -10.63 -17.74 1.40
CA HIS A 32 -10.14 -18.83 2.25
C HIS A 32 -8.92 -18.47 3.12
N ASP A 33 -7.87 -17.86 2.55
CA ASP A 33 -6.66 -17.52 3.31
C ASP A 33 -6.90 -16.45 4.40
N ILE A 34 -7.83 -15.53 4.16
CA ILE A 34 -8.22 -14.49 5.12
C ILE A 34 -9.11 -15.08 6.20
N ASP A 35 -10.09 -15.89 5.80
CA ASP A 35 -11.02 -16.52 6.75
C ASP A 35 -10.27 -17.47 7.70
N ARG A 36 -9.38 -18.32 7.16
CA ARG A 36 -8.49 -19.19 7.96
C ARG A 36 -7.59 -18.40 8.93
N PHE A 37 -7.09 -17.24 8.51
CA PHE A 37 -6.31 -16.38 9.40
C PHE A 37 -7.18 -15.76 10.50
N ALA A 38 -8.43 -15.42 10.18
CA ALA A 38 -9.38 -14.82 11.10
C ALA A 38 -9.94 -15.80 12.15
N GLU A 39 -9.97 -17.11 11.87
CA GLU A 39 -10.39 -18.16 12.82
C GLU A 39 -9.67 -18.08 14.17
N ASN A 40 -8.37 -17.74 14.15
CA ASN A 40 -7.54 -17.56 15.35
C ASN A 40 -6.94 -16.15 15.39
N LEU A 41 -7.76 -15.13 15.09
CA LEU A 41 -7.29 -13.75 14.86
C LEU A 41 -6.44 -13.21 16.02
N GLU A 42 -6.93 -13.30 17.26
CA GLU A 42 -6.24 -12.75 18.43
C GLU A 42 -4.83 -13.35 18.60
N GLN A 43 -4.73 -14.69 18.56
CA GLN A 43 -3.45 -15.38 18.67
C GLN A 43 -2.52 -15.02 17.51
N ASN A 44 -3.04 -15.02 16.28
CA ASN A 44 -2.27 -14.67 15.09
C ASN A 44 -1.71 -13.23 15.17
N LEU A 45 -2.52 -12.26 15.61
CA LEU A 45 -2.07 -10.87 15.78
C LEU A 45 -1.05 -10.75 16.92
N ALA A 46 -1.26 -11.43 18.04
CA ALA A 46 -0.33 -11.42 19.16
C ALA A 46 1.04 -12.02 18.79
N GLU A 47 1.07 -13.08 17.98
CA GLU A 47 2.31 -13.64 17.43
C GLU A 47 3.04 -12.65 16.52
N LEU A 48 2.32 -11.97 15.61
CA LEU A 48 2.92 -10.99 14.72
C LEU A 48 3.46 -9.78 15.47
N LEU A 49 2.72 -9.30 16.48
CA LEU A 49 3.17 -8.21 17.35
C LEU A 49 4.45 -8.59 18.10
N ARG A 50 4.50 -9.79 18.72
CA ARG A 50 5.71 -10.29 19.38
C ARG A 50 6.89 -10.39 18.40
N ALA A 51 6.64 -10.90 17.19
CA ALA A 51 7.68 -11.05 16.17
C ALA A 51 8.22 -9.69 15.69
N TYR A 52 7.34 -8.68 15.58
CA TYR A 52 7.74 -7.30 15.27
C TYR A 52 8.57 -6.70 16.40
N ALA A 53 8.07 -6.77 17.65
CA ALA A 53 8.72 -6.18 18.81
C ALA A 53 10.10 -6.77 19.11
N THR A 54 10.29 -8.07 18.81
CA THR A 54 11.56 -8.78 18.98
C THR A 54 12.44 -8.77 17.72
N CYS A 55 12.02 -8.07 16.65
CA CYS A 55 12.73 -8.03 15.36
C CYS A 55 13.01 -9.43 14.76
N SER A 56 12.20 -10.43 15.11
CA SER A 56 12.36 -11.83 14.69
C SER A 56 11.55 -12.17 13.44
N TYR A 57 10.64 -11.30 13.00
CA TYR A 57 9.85 -11.54 11.80
C TYR A 57 10.72 -11.71 10.55
N ARG A 58 10.32 -12.63 9.67
CA ARG A 58 10.89 -12.84 8.34
C ARG A 58 9.75 -12.90 7.34
N THR A 59 9.87 -12.11 6.28
CA THR A 59 8.86 -12.09 5.21
C THR A 59 8.86 -13.44 4.51
N SER A 60 7.67 -14.00 4.28
CA SER A 60 7.55 -15.28 3.59
C SER A 60 7.93 -15.17 2.12
N GLY A 61 8.24 -16.31 1.49
CA GLY A 61 8.30 -16.37 0.02
C GLY A 61 6.95 -16.01 -0.61
N TYR A 62 6.98 -15.32 -1.74
CA TYR A 62 5.77 -14.97 -2.48
C TYR A 62 5.18 -16.18 -3.19
N GLU A 63 3.85 -16.21 -3.29
CA GLU A 63 3.11 -17.23 -4.05
C GLU A 63 2.74 -16.66 -5.44
N PRO A 64 3.14 -17.31 -6.55
CA PRO A 64 2.75 -16.86 -7.87
C PRO A 64 1.26 -17.10 -8.11
N LYS A 65 0.63 -16.19 -8.85
CA LYS A 65 -0.75 -16.29 -9.31
C LYS A 65 -0.86 -15.70 -10.71
N GLU A 66 -1.36 -16.50 -11.65
CA GLU A 66 -1.70 -16.01 -12.98
C GLU A 66 -2.98 -15.18 -12.96
N VAL A 67 -2.94 -14.05 -13.68
CA VAL A 67 -4.08 -13.17 -13.90
C VAL A 67 -4.22 -12.93 -15.38
N PHE A 68 -5.31 -13.40 -15.98
CA PHE A 68 -5.51 -13.36 -17.43
C PHE A 68 -6.08 -12.05 -17.96
N LYS A 69 -6.95 -11.39 -17.18
CA LYS A 69 -7.66 -10.17 -17.60
C LYS A 69 -7.20 -8.94 -16.80
N PRO A 70 -7.18 -7.73 -17.40
CA PRO A 70 -7.35 -7.45 -18.84
C PRO A 70 -6.12 -7.83 -19.70
N LYS A 71 -4.95 -8.04 -19.08
CA LYS A 71 -3.71 -8.52 -19.71
C LYS A 71 -3.13 -9.66 -18.86
N HIS A 72 -2.62 -10.69 -19.53
CA HIS A 72 -1.97 -11.82 -18.86
C HIS A 72 -0.72 -11.37 -18.11
N ARG A 73 -0.61 -11.75 -16.84
CA ARG A 73 0.54 -11.48 -15.96
C ARG A 73 0.61 -12.50 -14.83
N ILE A 74 1.81 -12.81 -14.40
CA ILE A 74 2.06 -13.56 -13.16
C ILE A 74 2.27 -12.52 -12.05
N VAL A 75 1.36 -12.45 -11.09
CA VAL A 75 1.52 -11.63 -9.89
C VAL A 75 2.02 -12.50 -8.75
N HIS A 76 2.88 -11.93 -7.91
CA HIS A 76 3.43 -12.60 -6.74
C HIS A 76 2.72 -12.06 -5.50
N LYS A 77 1.86 -12.87 -4.87
CA LYS A 77 1.11 -12.46 -3.67
C LYS A 77 1.88 -12.83 -2.41
N SER A 78 1.88 -11.94 -1.42
CA SER A 78 2.37 -12.25 -0.07
C SER A 78 1.31 -13.02 0.73
N LYS A 79 1.72 -13.67 1.83
CA LYS A 79 0.78 -14.34 2.73
C LYS A 79 0.05 -13.30 3.58
N VAL A 80 -1.09 -13.68 4.15
CA VAL A 80 -1.91 -12.79 5.00
C VAL A 80 -1.09 -12.22 6.16
N ARG A 81 -0.26 -13.03 6.82
CA ARG A 81 0.66 -12.60 7.89
C ARG A 81 1.59 -11.46 7.47
N ASP A 82 2.19 -11.58 6.29
CA ASP A 82 3.09 -10.56 5.73
C ASP A 82 2.32 -9.26 5.46
N HIS A 83 1.12 -9.36 4.88
CA HIS A 83 0.30 -8.20 4.65
C HIS A 83 -0.11 -7.48 5.94
N VAL A 84 -0.49 -8.22 6.99
CA VAL A 84 -0.88 -7.63 8.28
C VAL A 84 0.27 -6.86 8.91
N ILE A 85 1.48 -7.44 8.97
CA ILE A 85 2.62 -6.75 9.59
C ILE A 85 3.10 -5.56 8.74
N GLN A 86 3.07 -5.67 7.41
CA GLN A 86 3.40 -4.56 6.50
C GLN A 86 2.40 -3.40 6.62
N TRP A 87 1.10 -3.71 6.67
CA TRP A 87 0.07 -2.71 6.92
C TRP A 87 0.27 -2.03 8.28
N SER A 88 0.49 -2.82 9.33
CA SER A 88 0.72 -2.31 10.68
C SER A 88 1.94 -1.38 10.74
N ALA A 89 3.01 -1.70 10.02
CA ALA A 89 4.20 -0.85 9.93
C ALA A 89 3.95 0.47 9.17
N MET A 90 3.09 0.46 8.16
CA MET A 90 2.80 1.63 7.33
C MET A 90 1.83 2.61 7.99
N LEU A 91 0.81 2.12 8.70
CA LEU A 91 -0.29 2.95 9.22
C LEU A 91 0.17 4.20 10.02
N PRO A 92 1.16 4.14 10.92
CA PRO A 92 1.59 5.32 11.68
C PRO A 92 2.36 6.36 10.86
N VAL A 93 2.95 5.96 9.73
CA VAL A 93 3.85 6.81 8.92
C VAL A 93 3.26 7.23 7.58
N GLU A 94 2.16 6.61 7.17
CA GLU A 94 1.54 6.77 5.85
C GLU A 94 1.41 8.25 5.45
N ARG A 95 0.78 9.06 6.29
CA ARG A 95 0.60 10.50 6.04
C ARG A 95 1.93 11.23 5.88
N TRP A 96 2.91 10.96 6.75
CA TRP A 96 4.21 11.63 6.68
C TRP A 96 4.94 11.28 5.39
N LEU A 97 4.82 10.04 4.90
CA LEU A 97 5.40 9.64 3.62
C LEU A 97 4.68 10.34 2.47
N MET A 98 3.35 10.33 2.47
CA MET A 98 2.55 10.95 1.41
C MET A 98 2.71 12.47 1.33
N ASP A 99 2.96 13.14 2.47
CA ASP A 99 3.27 14.57 2.52
C ASP A 99 4.61 14.92 1.80
N THR A 100 5.46 13.92 1.52
CA THR A 100 6.70 14.10 0.74
C THR A 100 6.55 13.83 -0.74
N PHE A 101 5.42 13.28 -1.17
CA PHE A 101 5.22 12.95 -2.58
C PHE A 101 5.04 14.23 -3.41
N HIS A 102 5.53 14.19 -4.65
CA HIS A 102 5.27 15.26 -5.60
C HIS A 102 3.76 15.51 -5.72
N HIS A 103 3.34 16.78 -5.66
CA HIS A 103 1.93 17.14 -5.59
C HIS A 103 1.11 16.62 -6.78
N ARG A 104 1.71 16.49 -7.97
CA ARG A 104 1.05 15.90 -9.15
C ARG A 104 0.98 14.38 -9.16
N SER A 105 1.64 13.68 -8.23
CA SER A 105 1.65 12.22 -8.17
C SER A 105 0.23 11.68 -7.95
N PRO A 106 -0.30 10.86 -8.87
CA PRO A 106 -1.68 10.40 -8.81
C PRO A 106 -1.86 9.06 -8.11
N ALA A 107 -0.81 8.24 -8.04
CA ALA A 107 -0.86 6.87 -7.56
C ALA A 107 -0.54 6.77 -6.06
N CYS A 108 -1.14 5.78 -5.39
CA CYS A 108 -0.83 5.42 -4.01
C CYS A 108 -0.99 6.55 -2.98
N VAL A 109 -1.91 7.51 -3.22
CA VAL A 109 -2.30 8.55 -2.26
C VAL A 109 -3.82 8.55 -2.09
N PRO A 110 -4.35 8.45 -0.87
CA PRO A 110 -5.79 8.49 -0.60
C PRO A 110 -6.46 9.71 -1.25
N GLY A 111 -7.59 9.47 -1.91
CA GLY A 111 -8.33 10.51 -2.64
C GLY A 111 -7.76 10.88 -4.02
N ARG A 112 -6.61 10.31 -4.42
CA ARG A 112 -6.03 10.47 -5.76
C ARG A 112 -6.18 9.18 -6.58
N GLY A 113 -5.92 9.29 -7.88
CA GLY A 113 -5.96 8.17 -8.82
C GLY A 113 -6.01 8.66 -10.26
N THR A 114 -6.47 7.80 -11.18
CA THR A 114 -6.54 8.10 -12.62
C THR A 114 -7.33 9.37 -12.92
N HIS A 115 -8.48 9.58 -12.25
CA HIS A 115 -9.26 10.80 -12.44
C HIS A 115 -8.57 12.06 -11.91
N PHE A 116 -7.75 11.94 -10.87
CA PHE A 116 -6.92 13.07 -10.40
C PHE A 116 -5.88 13.43 -11.46
N PHE A 117 -5.20 12.44 -12.04
CA PHE A 117 -4.28 12.64 -13.15
C PHE A 117 -4.95 13.33 -14.34
N VAL A 118 -6.04 12.77 -14.87
CA VAL A 118 -6.75 13.31 -16.04
C VAL A 118 -7.20 14.75 -15.83
N ARG A 119 -7.69 15.11 -14.64
CA ARG A 119 -8.11 16.49 -14.36
C ARG A 119 -6.95 17.48 -14.42
N GLN A 120 -5.77 17.11 -13.94
CA GLN A 120 -4.58 17.96 -14.01
C GLN A 120 -4.18 18.21 -15.47
N GLU A 121 -4.11 17.15 -16.28
CA GLU A 121 -3.77 17.27 -17.71
C GLU A 121 -4.81 18.12 -18.46
N MET A 122 -6.11 17.90 -18.20
CA MET A 122 -7.17 18.71 -18.80
C MET A 122 -7.12 20.18 -18.39
N GLU A 123 -6.70 20.48 -17.17
CA GLU A 123 -6.54 21.85 -16.69
C GLU A 123 -5.38 22.56 -17.41
N GLU A 124 -4.25 21.88 -17.59
CA GLU A 124 -3.10 22.40 -18.33
C GLU A 124 -3.44 22.65 -19.80
N LEU A 125 -4.08 21.69 -20.47
CA LEU A 125 -4.52 21.84 -21.87
C LEU A 125 -5.53 22.98 -22.06
N ARG A 126 -6.28 23.38 -21.03
CA ARG A 126 -7.24 24.49 -21.10
C ARG A 126 -6.60 25.84 -20.79
N ARG A 127 -5.54 25.86 -19.98
CA ARG A 127 -4.90 27.09 -19.50
C ARG A 127 -3.77 27.55 -20.40
N CYS A 128 -3.04 26.62 -21.00
CA CYS A 128 -1.89 26.91 -21.83
C CYS A 128 -2.29 27.04 -23.31
N SER A 129 -1.49 27.77 -24.07
CA SER A 129 -1.65 27.85 -25.53
C SER A 129 -1.26 26.53 -26.19
N GLN A 130 -1.76 26.29 -27.41
CA GLN A 130 -1.42 25.09 -28.17
C GLN A 130 0.09 24.91 -28.34
N ASP A 131 0.84 26.00 -28.56
CA ASP A 131 2.29 25.96 -28.77
C ASP A 131 3.06 25.47 -27.53
N GLU A 132 2.55 25.74 -26.32
CA GLU A 132 3.18 25.31 -25.06
C GLU A 132 2.97 23.82 -24.76
N VAL A 133 1.86 23.24 -25.21
CA VAL A 133 1.45 21.85 -24.88
C VAL A 133 1.38 20.94 -26.12
N TYR A 134 1.93 21.38 -27.25
CA TYR A 134 1.87 20.64 -28.51
C TYR A 134 2.59 19.28 -28.44
N TYR A 135 3.67 19.21 -27.66
CA TYR A 135 4.51 18.02 -27.53
C TYR A 135 4.45 17.45 -26.12
N PHE A 136 4.52 16.12 -26.02
CA PHE A 136 4.66 15.42 -24.75
C PHE A 136 5.78 14.38 -24.83
N VAL A 137 6.33 14.04 -23.67
CA VAL A 137 7.34 12.98 -23.53
C VAL A 137 6.71 11.84 -22.76
N GLN A 138 6.68 10.65 -23.39
CA GLN A 138 6.30 9.43 -22.71
C GLN A 138 7.55 8.77 -22.12
N LEU A 139 7.55 8.61 -20.80
CA LEU A 139 8.59 7.90 -20.06
C LEU A 139 8.01 6.61 -19.48
N ASP A 140 8.77 5.54 -19.55
CA ASP A 140 8.41 4.24 -18.95
C ASP A 140 9.62 3.63 -18.24
N VAL A 141 9.36 2.89 -17.17
CA VAL A 141 10.39 2.21 -16.36
C VAL A 141 10.09 0.72 -16.34
N HIS A 142 11.06 -0.08 -16.78
CA HIS A 142 10.95 -1.54 -16.80
C HIS A 142 11.35 -2.12 -15.43
N HIS A 143 10.46 -2.93 -14.84
CA HIS A 143 10.65 -3.63 -13.54
C HIS A 143 10.87 -2.72 -12.32
N TYR A 144 9.80 -2.07 -11.86
CA TYR A 144 9.75 -1.35 -10.58
C TYR A 144 9.08 -2.17 -9.46
#